data_AF-A0A3B0YXX8-F1
#
_entry.id   AF-A0A3B0YXX8-F1
#
_cell.length_a   1.000
_cell.length_b   1.000
_cell.length_c   1.000
_cell.angle_alpha   90.00
_cell.angle_beta   90.00
_cell.angle_gamma   90.00
#
_symmetry.space_group_name_H-M   'P 1'
#
loop_
_entity.id
_entity.type
_entity.pdbx_description
1 polymer ?
#
loop_
_entity_poly.entity_id
_entity_poly.type
_entity_poly.pdbx_seq_one_letter_code
_entity_poly.pdbx_strand_id
1 'polypeptide(L)' 'MIFQVALIISSLERGIKSPTLEKIDAIAETLQIHPLALLALAYMSPKNKTQMDKLLTKVTKQVESILEKMG' A
#
# COMPACT_ATOMS: atom_id res chain seq x y z
N MET A 1 2.23 -1.73 17.98
CA MET A 1 2.29 -2.24 16.60
C MET A 1 1.00 -2.02 15.81
N ILE A 2 -0.14 -2.66 16.11
CA ILE A 2 -1.39 -2.53 15.31
C ILE A 2 -1.95 -1.09 15.26
N PHE A 3 -1.84 -0.34 16.36
CA PHE A 3 -2.38 1.02 16.47
C PHE A 3 -1.65 2.04 15.57
N GLN A 4 -0.34 1.85 15.33
CA GLN A 4 0.45 2.74 14.47
C GLN A 4 0.13 2.53 12.99
N VAL A 5 -0.04 1.27 12.56
CA VAL A 5 -0.44 0.91 11.20
C VAL A 5 -1.80 1.53 10.85
N ALA A 6 -2.78 1.40 11.75
CA ALA A 6 -4.11 1.95 11.55
C ALA A 6 -4.12 3.48 11.44
N LEU A 7 -3.30 4.19 12.23
CA LEU A 7 -3.25 5.65 12.22
C LEU A 7 -2.62 6.20 10.93
N ILE A 8 -1.60 5.52 10.40
CA ILE A 8 -0.97 5.86 9.11
C ILE A 8 -1.94 5.59 7.96
N ILE A 9 -2.55 4.40 7.91
CA ILE A 9 -3.54 4.03 6.89
C ILE A 9 -4.70 5.03 6.91
N SER A 10 -5.23 5.34 8.08
CA SER A 10 -6.34 6.27 8.21
C SER A 10 -5.96 7.72 7.83
N SER A 11 -4.69 8.11 8.00
CA SER A 11 -4.20 9.42 7.54
C SER A 11 -4.00 9.48 6.02
N LEU A 12 -3.58 8.37 5.41
CA LEU A 12 -3.48 8.18 3.96
C LEU A 12 -4.88 8.16 3.31
N GLU A 13 -5.80 7.37 3.84
CA GLU A 13 -7.20 7.25 3.36
C GLU A 13 -7.93 8.59 3.36
N ARG A 14 -7.65 9.46 4.33
CA ARG A 14 -8.26 10.79 4.44
C ARG A 14 -7.55 11.88 3.62
N GLY A 15 -6.46 11.56 2.92
CA GLY A 15 -5.67 12.53 2.15
C GLY A 15 -5.03 13.64 3.00
N ILE A 16 -4.90 13.43 4.32
CA ILE A 16 -4.40 14.45 5.27
C ILE A 16 -2.88 14.61 5.14
N LYS A 17 -2.18 13.57 4.68
CA LYS A 17 -0.75 13.62 4.36
C LYS A 17 -0.51 12.86 3.04
N SER A 18 0.25 13.48 2.14
CA SER A 18 0.85 12.84 0.96
C SER A 18 2.32 12.54 1.29
N PRO A 19 2.63 11.45 2.02
CA PRO A 19 4.03 11.13 2.35
C PRO A 19 4.81 10.85 1.07
N THR A 20 6.09 11.21 1.08
CA THR A 20 7.05 10.81 0.05
C THR A 20 7.34 9.31 0.16
N LEU A 21 7.88 8.70 -0.90
CA LEU A 21 8.32 7.30 -0.86
C LEU A 21 9.33 7.05 0.26
N GLU A 22 10.28 7.97 0.46
CA GLU A 22 11.26 7.92 1.55
C GLU A 22 10.61 7.82 2.94
N LYS A 23 9.49 8.54 3.17
CA LYS A 23 8.75 8.44 4.44
C LYS A 23 8.01 7.11 4.56
N ILE A 24 7.52 6.57 3.45
CA ILE A 24 6.88 5.23 3.43
C ILE A 24 7.93 4.17 3.78
N ASP A 25 9.14 4.27 3.24
CA ASP A 25 10.23 3.34 3.51
C ASP A 25 10.62 3.35 5.00
N ALA A 26 10.82 4.53 5.59
CA ALA A 26 11.15 4.66 7.01
C ALA A 26 10.04 4.10 7.94
N ILE A 27 8.77 4.28 7.57
CA ILE A 27 7.64 3.71 8.32
C ILE A 27 7.62 2.18 8.15
N ALA A 28 7.81 1.68 6.93
CA ALA A 28 7.82 0.26 6.65
C ALA A 28 8.96 -0.46 7.38
N GLU A 29 10.14 0.16 7.45
CA GLU A 29 11.29 -0.30 8.25
C GLU A 29 10.95 -0.37 9.74
N THR A 30 10.33 0.69 10.28
CA THR A 30 9.88 0.73 11.68
C THR A 30 8.86 -0.39 11.97
N LEU A 31 8.03 -0.72 11.00
CA LEU A 31 7.02 -1.79 11.07
C LEU A 31 7.57 -3.18 10.70
N GLN A 32 8.83 -3.28 10.26
CA GLN A 32 9.48 -4.49 9.75
C GLN A 32 8.70 -5.18 8.63
N ILE A 33 8.15 -4.40 7.70
CA ILE A 33 7.44 -4.90 6.52
C ILE A 33 7.99 -4.26 5.25
N HIS A 34 7.70 -4.86 4.10
CA HIS A 34 8.01 -4.25 2.81
C HIS A 34 7.15 -2.98 2.59
N PRO A 35 7.69 -1.87 2.07
CA PRO A 35 6.94 -0.63 1.84
C PRO A 35 5.74 -0.82 0.90
N LEU A 36 5.85 -1.70 -0.09
CA LEU A 36 4.72 -2.08 -0.95
C LEU A 36 3.59 -2.79 -0.19
N ALA A 37 3.90 -3.55 0.87
CA ALA A 37 2.89 -4.17 1.72
C ALA A 37 2.15 -3.11 2.56
N LEU A 38 2.87 -2.10 3.06
CA LEU A 38 2.27 -0.95 3.75
C LEU A 38 1.30 -0.20 2.82
N LEU A 39 1.70 0.04 1.57
CA LEU A 39 0.85 0.64 0.56
C LEU A 39 -0.37 -0.24 0.24
N ALA A 40 -0.18 -1.55 0.03
CA ALA A 40 -1.28 -2.47 -0.22
C ALA A 40 -2.33 -2.42 0.91
N LEU A 41 -1.89 -2.42 2.17
CA LEU A 41 -2.76 -2.28 3.33
C LEU A 41 -3.54 -0.96 3.33
N ALA A 42 -2.95 0.14 2.84
CA ALA A 42 -3.63 1.43 2.72
C ALA A 42 -4.73 1.47 1.64
N TYR A 43 -4.72 0.53 0.69
CA TYR A 43 -5.75 0.38 -0.34
C TYR A 43 -6.77 -0.73 -0.04
N MET A 44 -6.60 -1.45 1.07
CA MET A 44 -7.48 -2.55 1.47
C MET A 44 -8.56 -2.06 2.43
N SER A 45 -9.78 -2.59 2.26
CA SER A 45 -10.82 -2.40 3.27
C SER A 45 -10.56 -3.34 4.46
N PRO A 46 -10.55 -2.85 5.70
CA PRO A 46 -10.30 -3.67 6.90
C PRO A 46 -11.34 -4.79 7.11
N LYS A 47 -12.46 -4.77 6.38
CA LYS A 47 -13.54 -5.76 6.49
C LYS A 47 -13.45 -6.92 5.50
N ASN A 48 -12.49 -6.94 4.57
CA ASN A 48 -12.49 -7.92 3.47
C ASN A 48 -11.10 -8.53 3.18
N LYS A 49 -10.80 -9.66 3.82
CA LYS A 49 -9.55 -10.41 3.59
C LYS A 49 -9.42 -10.93 2.15
N THR A 50 -10.53 -11.27 1.50
CA THR A 50 -10.57 -11.77 0.12
C THR A 50 -10.22 -10.69 -0.92
N GLN A 51 -10.01 -9.44 -0.49
CA GLN A 51 -9.63 -8.33 -1.35
C GLN A 51 -8.14 -8.34 -1.73
N MET A 52 -7.27 -8.96 -0.92
CA MET A 52 -5.81 -8.91 -1.13
C MET A 52 -5.39 -9.52 -2.47
N ASP A 53 -5.75 -10.79 -2.72
CA ASP A 53 -5.32 -11.49 -3.94
C ASP A 53 -5.84 -10.81 -5.21
N LYS A 54 -7.08 -10.28 -5.14
CA LYS A 54 -7.69 -9.51 -6.22
C LYS A 54 -6.95 -8.20 -6.48
N LEU A 55 -6.56 -7.50 -5.41
CA LEU A 55 -5.80 -6.25 -5.51
C LEU A 55 -4.43 -6.50 -6.14
N LEU A 56 -3.68 -7.48 -5.63
CA LEU A 56 -2.35 -7.81 -6.14
C LEU A 56 -2.41 -8.28 -7.60
N THR A 57 -3.34 -9.16 -7.94
CA THR A 57 -3.55 -9.60 -9.34
C THR A 57 -3.86 -8.42 -10.27
N LYS A 58 -4.69 -7.47 -9.82
CA LYS A 58 -5.02 -6.28 -10.60
C LYS A 58 -3.78 -5.39 -10.81
N VAL A 59 -3.01 -5.14 -9.76
CA VAL A 59 -1.80 -4.31 -9.82
C VAL A 59 -0.77 -4.95 -10.77
N THR A 60 -0.51 -6.25 -10.66
CA THR A 60 0.43 -6.97 -11.54
C THR A 60 0.06 -6.79 -13.02
N LYS A 61 -1.20 -7.05 -13.38
CA LYS A 61 -1.67 -6.88 -14.77
C LYS A 61 -1.53 -5.45 -15.28
N GLN A 62 -1.76 -4.45 -14.41
CA GLN A 62 -1.60 -3.05 -14.79
C GLN A 62 -0.13 -2.69 -15.03
N VAL A 63 0.78 -3.18 -14.19
CA VAL A 63 2.22 -2.96 -14.36
C VAL A 63 2.71 -3.61 -15.66
N GLU A 64 2.34 -4.86 -15.93
CA GLU A 64 2.65 -5.55 -17.19
C GLU A 64 2.18 -4.74 -18.40
N SER A 65 0.92 -4.29 -18.40
CA SER A 65 0.38 -3.48 -19.50
C SER A 65 1.08 -2.13 -19.68
N ILE A 66 1.59 -1.52 -18.62
CA ILE A 66 2.36 -0.27 -18.72
C ILE A 66 3.75 -0.55 -19.30
N LEU A 67 4.41 -1.63 -18.86
CA LEU A 67 5.72 -2.03 -19.39
C LEU A 67 5.65 -2.36 -20.88
N GLU A 68 4.60 -3.04 -21.33
CA GLU A 68 4.34 -3.31 -22.75
C GLU A 68 4.14 -2.03 -23.59
N LYS A 69 3.63 -0.96 -23.00
CA LYS A 69 3.45 0.34 -23.68
C LYS A 69 4.71 1.21 -23.67
N MET A 70 5.68 0.88 -22.82
CA MET A 70 6.94 1.61 -22.67
C MET A 70 8.08 1.01 -23.49
N GLY A 71 7.96 -0.26 -23.92
CA GLY A 71 8.82 -0.90 -24.91
C GLY A 71 8.33 -0.67 -26.34
#